data_AF-A0A956L9P3-F1
#
_entry.id   AF-A0A956L9P3-F1
#
_cell.length_a   1.000
_cell.length_b   1.000
_cell.length_c   1.000
_cell.angle_alpha   90.00
_cell.angle_beta   90.00
_cell.angle_gamma   90.00
#
_symmetry.space_group_name_H-M   'P 1'
#
loop_
_entity.id
_entity.type
_entity.pdbx_description
1 polymer ?
#
loop_
_entity_poly.entity_id
_entity_poly.type
_entity_poly.pdbx_seq_one_letter_code
_entity_poly.pdbx_strand_id
1 'polypeptide(L)'
;MSDVSDAYDRALVGMSKEAEHAEGEGRTLPRERVSLRRDLLLEHAAMLRDALGRPEDAERAYAVVLEQDETHQGAYEALEALLRQRQAPAELVALYRRRVDVTFNQGEQKELLSRMTDIARNVLDDRSAAIATAEELLDLIPDDLPTIELLAEMYAEGEEPSDHESLEEILGRWAEQTKDGQTRRQLMVRRAALRMQFLGDAFGAVDLLGQVLG
;
A
#
# COMPACT_ATOMS: atom_id res chain seq x y z
N MET A 1 -11.11 35.82 6.90
CA MET A 1 -10.65 34.42 6.77
C MET A 1 -9.39 34.15 7.59
N SER A 2 -8.34 34.99 7.51
CA SER A 2 -7.17 34.89 8.40
C SER A 2 -7.53 34.90 9.90
N ASP A 3 -8.35 35.86 10.34
CA ASP A 3 -8.76 35.97 11.76
C ASP A 3 -9.51 34.73 12.28
N VAL A 4 -10.19 34.00 11.39
CA VAL A 4 -10.92 32.78 11.73
C VAL A 4 -9.95 31.60 11.85
N SER A 5 -8.99 31.46 10.92
CA SER A 5 -7.90 30.50 11.07
C SER A 5 -7.12 30.72 12.36
N ASP A 6 -6.79 31.97 12.69
CA ASP A 6 -6.05 32.30 13.92
C ASP A 6 -6.85 31.97 15.19
N ALA A 7 -8.18 31.94 15.10
CA ALA A 7 -9.05 31.50 16.20
C ALA A 7 -9.01 29.97 16.36
N TYR A 8 -9.07 29.22 15.26
CA TYR A 8 -8.86 27.77 15.27
C TYR A 8 -7.48 27.41 15.83
N ASP A 9 -6.41 28.06 15.36
CA ASP A 9 -5.03 27.83 15.82
C ASP A 9 -4.91 28.03 17.34
N ARG A 10 -5.48 29.13 17.86
CA ARG A 10 -5.49 29.40 19.31
C ARG A 10 -6.27 28.36 20.09
N ALA A 11 -7.43 27.94 19.59
CA ALA A 11 -8.25 26.91 20.24
C ALA A 11 -7.50 25.57 20.28
N LEU A 12 -6.94 25.14 19.14
CA LEU A 12 -6.20 23.89 19.01
C LEU A 12 -4.95 23.84 19.87
N VAL A 13 -4.18 24.94 19.95
CA VAL A 13 -3.02 25.04 20.85
C VAL A 13 -3.45 24.95 22.32
N GLY A 14 -4.58 25.57 22.69
CA GLY A 14 -5.15 25.43 24.03
C GLY A 14 -5.48 23.97 24.37
N MET A 15 -6.12 23.28 23.44
CA MET A 15 -6.48 21.86 23.59
C MET A 15 -5.27 20.92 23.57
N SER A 16 -4.18 21.25 22.85
CA SER A 16 -2.89 20.55 22.94
C SER A 16 -2.32 20.61 24.34
N LYS A 17 -2.23 21.80 24.91
CA LYS A 17 -1.66 21.98 26.26
C LYS A 17 -2.49 21.26 27.32
N GLU A 18 -3.82 21.28 27.17
CA GLU A 18 -4.72 20.54 28.07
C GLU A 18 -4.50 19.02 27.97
N ALA A 19 -4.31 18.50 26.76
CA ALA A 19 -3.99 17.09 26.53
C ALA A 19 -2.63 16.70 27.15
N GLU A 20 -1.58 17.46 26.85
CA GLU A 20 -0.23 17.24 27.40
C GLU A 20 -0.22 17.29 28.93
N HIS A 21 -0.99 18.22 29.53
CA HIS A 21 -1.10 18.31 30.97
C HIS A 21 -1.83 17.10 31.57
N ALA A 22 -2.95 16.68 30.98
CA ALA A 22 -3.67 15.48 31.42
C ALA A 22 -2.80 14.23 31.31
N GLU A 23 -2.05 14.07 30.21
CA GLU A 23 -1.10 12.97 30.02
C GLU A 23 0.02 12.99 31.06
N GLY A 24 0.60 14.16 31.36
CA GLY A 24 1.61 14.32 32.40
C GLY A 24 1.10 13.98 33.82
N GLU A 25 -0.21 14.10 34.04
CA GLU A 25 -0.89 13.67 35.26
C GLU A 25 -1.35 12.20 35.23
N GLY A 26 -1.11 11.46 34.14
CA GLY A 26 -1.57 10.09 33.94
C GLY A 26 -3.10 9.98 33.76
N ARG A 27 -3.76 11.08 33.35
CA ARG A 27 -5.20 11.15 33.09
C ARG A 27 -5.49 11.13 31.60
N THR A 28 -6.65 10.60 31.23
CA THR A 28 -7.16 10.68 29.85
C THR A 28 -8.18 11.82 29.74
N LEU A 29 -8.17 12.51 28.61
CA LEU A 29 -9.18 13.53 28.33
C LEU A 29 -10.56 12.87 28.15
N PRO A 30 -11.66 13.56 28.55
CA PRO A 30 -13.01 13.11 28.23
C PRO A 30 -13.19 12.91 26.72
N ARG A 31 -13.92 11.87 26.33
CA ARG A 31 -14.19 11.55 24.91
C ARG A 31 -14.70 12.75 24.12
N GLU A 32 -15.61 13.53 24.71
CA GLU A 32 -16.16 14.75 24.09
C GLU A 32 -15.09 15.79 23.76
N ARG A 33 -14.05 15.94 24.59
CA ARG A 33 -12.94 16.87 24.33
C ARG A 33 -12.07 16.39 23.18
N VAL A 34 -11.80 15.09 23.11
CA VAL A 34 -11.04 14.48 22.01
C VAL A 34 -11.82 14.62 20.70
N SER A 35 -13.11 14.32 20.69
CA SER A 35 -13.99 14.48 19.53
C SER A 35 -14.06 15.93 19.07
N LEU A 36 -14.29 16.89 19.97
CA LEU A 36 -14.34 18.31 19.63
C LEU A 36 -13.04 18.78 18.99
N ARG A 37 -11.89 18.36 19.53
CA ARG A 37 -10.58 18.72 18.98
C ARG A 37 -10.43 18.23 17.55
N ARG A 38 -10.78 16.97 17.30
CA ARG A 38 -10.73 16.36 15.99
C ARG A 38 -11.62 17.09 14.99
N ASP A 39 -12.84 17.42 15.39
CA ASP A 39 -13.79 18.13 14.52
C ASP A 39 -13.27 19.54 14.17
N LEU A 40 -12.69 20.27 15.13
CA LEU A 40 -12.04 21.56 14.88
C LEU A 40 -10.82 21.44 13.96
N LEU A 41 -10.01 20.38 14.09
CA LEU A 41 -8.89 20.11 13.18
C LEU A 41 -9.36 19.88 11.75
N LEU A 42 -10.44 19.12 11.55
CA LEU A 42 -11.02 18.85 10.24
C LEU A 42 -11.55 20.12 9.57
N GLU A 43 -12.30 20.94 10.31
CA GLU A 43 -12.81 22.22 9.81
C GLU A 43 -11.66 23.18 9.45
N HIS A 44 -10.64 23.27 10.30
CA HIS A 44 -9.47 24.10 10.06
C HIS A 44 -8.68 23.62 8.84
N ALA A 45 -8.44 22.32 8.71
CA ALA A 45 -7.78 21.72 7.56
C ALA A 45 -8.52 21.99 6.24
N ALA A 46 -9.85 21.87 6.24
CA ALA A 46 -10.67 22.20 5.09
C ALA A 46 -10.58 23.70 4.73
N MET A 47 -10.61 24.59 5.73
CA MET A 47 -10.44 26.04 5.51
C MET A 47 -9.04 26.37 4.95
N LEU A 48 -7.99 25.75 5.49
CA LEU A 48 -6.61 25.90 5.02
C LEU A 48 -6.50 25.51 3.54
N ARG A 49 -7.06 24.36 3.17
CA ARG A 49 -7.08 23.87 1.79
C ARG A 49 -7.88 24.78 0.86
N ASP A 50 -9.16 25.01 1.17
CA ASP A 50 -10.12 25.55 0.21
C ASP A 50 -10.16 27.08 0.17
N ALA A 51 -10.11 27.71 1.34
CA ALA A 51 -10.32 29.16 1.45
C ALA A 51 -9.01 29.96 1.53
N LEU A 52 -7.96 29.37 2.08
CA LEU A 52 -6.68 30.04 2.30
C LEU A 52 -5.59 29.62 1.31
N GLY A 53 -5.81 28.57 0.53
CA GLY A 53 -4.84 28.08 -0.45
C GLY A 53 -3.52 27.65 0.19
N ARG A 54 -3.58 27.04 1.39
CA ARG A 54 -2.45 26.54 2.18
C ARG A 54 -2.52 25.01 2.27
N PRO A 55 -2.39 24.28 1.15
CA PRO A 55 -2.58 22.83 1.12
C PRO A 55 -1.57 22.07 1.99
N GLU A 56 -0.33 22.56 2.12
CA GLU A 56 0.70 21.93 2.95
C GLU A 56 0.36 22.00 4.45
N ASP A 57 -0.34 23.05 4.86
CA ASP A 57 -0.79 23.20 6.25
C ASP A 57 -2.02 22.33 6.50
N ALA A 58 -2.89 22.18 5.50
CA ALA A 58 -4.01 21.24 5.55
C ALA A 58 -3.51 19.78 5.62
N GLU A 59 -2.47 19.42 4.85
CA GLU A 59 -1.82 18.09 4.93
C GLU A 59 -1.41 17.78 6.38
N ARG A 60 -0.70 18.71 7.05
CA ARG A 60 -0.28 18.53 8.45
C ARG A 60 -1.46 18.39 9.39
N ALA A 61 -2.52 19.16 9.20
CA ALA A 61 -3.72 19.07 10.04
C ALA A 61 -4.46 17.73 9.88
N TYR A 62 -4.60 17.22 8.64
CA TYR A 62 -5.18 15.90 8.41
C TYR A 62 -4.29 14.77 8.94
N ALA A 63 -2.98 14.89 8.84
CA ALA A 63 -2.05 13.93 9.43
C ALA A 63 -2.22 13.82 10.95
N VAL A 64 -2.37 14.95 11.66
CA VAL A 64 -2.65 14.97 13.11
C VAL A 64 -3.99 14.31 13.43
N VAL A 65 -5.02 14.48 12.61
CA VAL A 65 -6.29 13.76 12.78
C VAL A 65 -6.08 12.25 12.68
N LEU A 66 -5.29 11.79 11.70
CA LEU A 66 -4.99 10.36 11.54
C LEU A 66 -4.04 9.81 12.61
N GLU A 67 -3.21 10.63 13.25
CA GLU A 67 -2.44 10.20 14.44
C GLU A 67 -3.36 9.92 15.65
N GLN A 68 -4.51 10.60 15.72
CA GLN A 68 -5.48 10.43 16.81
C GLN A 68 -6.52 9.32 16.51
N ASP A 69 -6.93 9.22 15.24
CA ASP A 69 -7.92 8.26 14.75
C ASP A 69 -7.52 7.78 13.35
N GLU A 70 -6.72 6.70 13.31
CA GLU A 70 -6.22 6.10 12.07
C GLU A 70 -7.34 5.59 11.14
N THR A 71 -8.54 5.38 11.70
CA THR A 71 -9.69 4.88 10.94
C THR A 71 -10.53 6.00 10.32
N HIS A 72 -10.19 7.27 10.58
CA HIS A 72 -10.99 8.42 10.16
C HIS A 72 -11.02 8.63 8.64
N GLN A 73 -12.06 8.12 7.98
CA GLN A 73 -12.21 8.09 6.53
C GLN A 73 -12.04 9.47 5.86
N GLY A 74 -12.71 10.51 6.36
CA GLY A 74 -12.67 11.82 5.71
C GLY A 74 -11.31 12.50 5.79
N ALA A 75 -10.49 12.18 6.80
CA ALA A 75 -9.13 12.72 6.92
C ALA A 75 -8.17 11.98 5.99
N TYR A 76 -8.33 10.66 5.90
CA TYR A 76 -7.60 9.80 4.98
C TYR A 76 -7.82 10.22 3.52
N GLU A 77 -9.08 10.36 3.07
CA GLU A 77 -9.40 10.75 1.70
C GLU A 77 -8.87 12.15 1.35
N ALA A 78 -8.98 13.09 2.29
CA ALA A 78 -8.49 14.45 2.08
C ALA A 78 -6.96 14.50 1.99
N LEU A 79 -6.26 13.76 2.86
CA LEU A 79 -4.80 13.67 2.82
C LEU A 79 -4.32 12.94 1.56
N GLU A 80 -4.96 11.83 1.19
CA GLU A 80 -4.66 11.08 -0.04
C GLU A 80 -4.76 12.00 -1.27
N ALA A 81 -5.84 12.78 -1.38
CA ALA A 81 -6.04 13.71 -2.48
C ALA A 81 -4.94 14.79 -2.56
N LEU A 82 -4.54 15.34 -1.41
CA LEU A 82 -3.47 16.34 -1.34
C LEU A 82 -2.11 15.76 -1.74
N LEU A 83 -1.75 14.58 -1.23
CA LEU A 83 -0.50 13.90 -1.58
C LEU A 83 -0.44 13.55 -3.07
N ARG A 84 -1.56 13.12 -3.66
CA ARG A 84 -1.67 12.91 -5.11
C ARG A 84 -1.50 14.20 -5.90
N GLN A 85 -2.13 15.29 -5.46
CA GLN A 85 -2.04 16.60 -6.10
C GLN A 85 -0.60 17.14 -6.09
N ARG A 86 0.13 16.93 -4.98
CA ARG A 86 1.54 17.34 -4.84
C ARG A 86 2.53 16.36 -5.49
N GLN A 87 2.04 15.24 -6.05
CA GLN A 87 2.89 14.19 -6.62
C GLN A 87 3.92 13.67 -5.61
N ALA A 88 3.45 13.27 -4.44
CA ALA A 88 4.23 12.80 -3.30
C ALA A 88 4.12 11.26 -3.14
N PRO A 89 4.77 10.46 -4.01
CA PRO A 89 4.57 9.00 -4.06
C PRO A 89 5.04 8.27 -2.79
N ALA A 90 6.14 8.71 -2.17
CA ALA A 90 6.67 8.07 -0.96
C ALA A 90 5.72 8.26 0.23
N GLU A 91 5.21 9.48 0.41
CA GLU A 91 4.23 9.78 1.46
C GLU A 91 2.89 9.07 1.20
N LEU A 92 2.49 8.90 -0.07
CA LEU A 92 1.29 8.17 -0.44
C LEU A 92 1.39 6.68 -0.10
N VAL A 93 2.54 6.06 -0.36
CA VAL A 93 2.82 4.66 0.04
C VAL A 93 2.78 4.53 1.57
N ALA A 94 3.36 5.49 2.30
CA ALA A 94 3.30 5.49 3.77
C ALA A 94 1.86 5.61 4.30
N LEU A 95 1.04 6.47 3.68
CA LEU A 95 -0.38 6.61 4.01
C LEU A 95 -1.15 5.30 3.74
N TYR A 96 -0.91 4.66 2.60
CA TYR A 96 -1.53 3.37 2.26
C TYR A 96 -1.13 2.25 3.20
N ARG A 97 0.16 2.16 3.56
CA ARG A 97 0.66 1.18 4.54
C ARG A 97 -0.07 1.28 5.87
N ARG A 98 -0.13 2.49 6.45
CA ARG A 98 -0.87 2.74 7.71
C ARG A 98 -2.34 2.34 7.59
N ARG A 99 -2.96 2.57 6.43
CA ARG A 99 -4.36 2.21 6.21
C ARG A 99 -4.58 0.71 6.13
N VAL A 100 -3.68 -0.03 5.45
CA VAL A 100 -3.69 -1.50 5.40
C VAL A 100 -3.65 -2.11 6.80
N ASP A 101 -2.82 -1.53 7.69
CA ASP A 101 -2.63 -2.02 9.07
C ASP A 101 -3.89 -1.89 9.95
N VAL A 102 -4.81 -0.98 9.61
CA VAL A 102 -6.01 -0.69 10.44
C VAL A 102 -7.33 -1.10 9.78
N THR A 103 -7.36 -1.35 8.48
CA THR A 103 -8.58 -1.84 7.82
C THR A 103 -8.70 -3.35 7.94
N PHE A 104 -9.94 -3.83 8.12
CA PHE A 104 -10.29 -5.26 8.12
C PHE A 104 -10.97 -5.70 6.83
N ASN A 105 -11.16 -4.78 5.87
CA ASN A 105 -11.77 -5.10 4.59
C ASN A 105 -10.69 -5.62 3.63
N GLN A 106 -10.68 -6.93 3.40
CA GLN A 106 -9.73 -7.59 2.49
C GLN A 106 -9.73 -6.99 1.08
N GLY A 107 -10.87 -6.51 0.58
CA GLY A 107 -10.96 -5.85 -0.73
C GLY A 107 -10.25 -4.48 -0.75
N GLU A 108 -10.37 -3.71 0.33
CA GLU A 108 -9.65 -2.44 0.51
C GLU A 108 -8.14 -2.71 0.67
N GLN A 109 -7.75 -3.70 1.49
CA GLN A 109 -6.34 -4.10 1.63
C GLN A 109 -5.73 -4.49 0.28
N LYS A 110 -6.44 -5.30 -0.52
CA LYS A 110 -6.03 -5.65 -1.87
C LYS A 110 -5.78 -4.42 -2.74
N GLU A 111 -6.73 -3.49 -2.77
CA GLU A 111 -6.63 -2.29 -3.59
C GLU A 111 -5.43 -1.43 -3.17
N LEU A 112 -5.22 -1.25 -1.87
CA LEU A 112 -4.12 -0.47 -1.32
C LEU A 112 -2.76 -1.11 -1.62
N LEU A 113 -2.60 -2.41 -1.35
CA LEU A 113 -1.37 -3.14 -1.66
C LEU A 113 -1.06 -3.10 -3.15
N SER A 114 -2.07 -3.28 -4.01
CA SER A 114 -1.90 -3.17 -5.48
C SER A 114 -1.39 -1.79 -5.90
N ARG A 115 -1.95 -0.71 -5.34
CA ARG A 115 -1.51 0.67 -5.61
C ARG A 115 -0.09 0.91 -5.10
N MET A 116 0.25 0.38 -3.93
CA MET A 116 1.59 0.50 -3.37
C MET A 116 2.63 -0.22 -4.23
N THR A 117 2.33 -1.44 -4.70
CA THR A 117 3.19 -2.17 -5.65
C THR A 117 3.38 -1.38 -6.94
N ASP A 118 2.30 -0.82 -7.51
CA ASP A 118 2.37 0.00 -8.72
C ASP A 118 3.25 1.26 -8.53
N ILE A 119 3.06 2.00 -7.44
CA ILE A 119 3.87 3.17 -7.13
C ILE A 119 5.34 2.78 -6.93
N ALA A 120 5.60 1.71 -6.18
CA ALA A 120 6.96 1.23 -5.93
C ALA A 120 7.67 0.85 -7.25
N ARG A 121 7.00 0.06 -8.11
CA ARG A 121 7.57 -0.40 -9.39
C ARG A 121 7.72 0.74 -10.40
N ASN A 122 6.63 1.47 -10.65
CA ASN A 122 6.52 2.33 -11.84
C ASN A 122 6.85 3.81 -11.58
N VAL A 123 6.81 4.26 -10.32
CA VAL A 123 7.06 5.66 -9.97
C VAL A 123 8.36 5.83 -9.18
N LEU A 124 8.62 4.95 -8.22
CA LEU A 124 9.80 5.01 -7.36
C LEU A 124 10.98 4.19 -7.89
N ASP A 125 10.76 3.33 -8.89
CA ASP A 125 11.77 2.39 -9.43
C ASP A 125 12.39 1.50 -8.32
N ASP A 126 11.59 1.19 -7.29
CA ASP A 126 11.97 0.33 -6.17
C ASP A 126 11.35 -1.06 -6.37
N ARG A 127 12.00 -1.85 -7.23
CA ARG A 127 11.61 -3.24 -7.54
C ARG A 127 11.51 -4.09 -6.28
N SER A 128 12.43 -3.93 -5.33
CA SER A 128 12.46 -4.73 -4.10
C SER A 128 11.23 -4.47 -3.24
N ALA A 129 10.86 -3.19 -3.03
CA ALA A 129 9.65 -2.83 -2.30
C ALA A 129 8.38 -3.28 -3.03
N ALA A 130 8.37 -3.20 -4.37
CA ALA A 130 7.24 -3.66 -5.18
C ALA A 130 7.00 -5.17 -5.05
N ILE A 131 8.06 -5.98 -5.15
CA ILE A 131 8.02 -7.44 -4.95
C ILE A 131 7.50 -7.76 -3.54
N ALA A 132 8.11 -7.19 -2.50
CA ALA A 132 7.71 -7.47 -1.11
C ALA A 132 6.23 -7.13 -0.86
N THR A 133 5.74 -6.02 -1.40
CA THR A 133 4.32 -5.62 -1.26
C THR A 133 3.37 -6.51 -2.06
N ALA A 134 3.81 -7.02 -3.22
CA ALA A 134 3.03 -7.95 -4.03
C ALA A 134 3.00 -9.37 -3.40
N GLU A 135 4.10 -9.82 -2.79
CA GLU A 135 4.14 -11.07 -2.02
C GLU A 135 3.18 -11.02 -0.83
N GLU A 136 3.15 -9.90 -0.10
CA GLU A 136 2.17 -9.67 0.98
C GLU A 136 0.71 -9.74 0.47
N LEU A 137 0.45 -9.20 -0.73
CA LEU A 137 -0.86 -9.32 -1.36
C LEU A 137 -1.21 -10.77 -1.70
N LEU A 138 -0.25 -11.59 -2.11
CA LEU A 138 -0.46 -13.02 -2.31
C LEU A 138 -0.66 -13.79 -1.02
N ASP A 139 -0.01 -13.40 0.08
CA ASP A 139 -0.27 -13.99 1.39
C ASP A 139 -1.72 -13.71 1.83
N LEU A 140 -2.25 -12.53 1.47
CA LEU A 140 -3.65 -12.17 1.72
C LEU A 140 -4.64 -12.88 0.78
N ILE A 141 -4.30 -12.99 -0.51
CA ILE A 141 -5.13 -13.54 -1.57
C ILE A 141 -4.26 -14.45 -2.46
N PRO A 142 -4.12 -15.74 -2.10
CA PRO A 142 -3.19 -16.67 -2.79
C PRO A 142 -3.46 -16.87 -4.29
N ASP A 143 -4.71 -16.67 -4.71
CA ASP A 143 -5.17 -16.96 -6.07
C ASP A 143 -5.35 -15.68 -6.91
N ASP A 144 -4.77 -14.55 -6.46
CA ASP A 144 -4.86 -13.29 -7.20
C ASP A 144 -4.01 -13.31 -8.46
N LEU A 145 -4.62 -13.76 -9.56
CA LEU A 145 -3.97 -13.91 -10.85
C LEU A 145 -3.23 -12.65 -11.32
N PRO A 146 -3.78 -11.43 -11.23
CA PRO A 146 -3.04 -10.21 -11.58
C PRO A 146 -1.74 -10.04 -10.80
N THR A 147 -1.72 -10.33 -9.51
CA THR A 147 -0.52 -10.25 -8.68
C THR A 147 0.50 -11.35 -9.03
N ILE A 148 0.03 -12.57 -9.32
CA ILE A 148 0.87 -13.67 -9.82
C ILE A 148 1.58 -13.26 -11.11
N GLU A 149 0.84 -12.71 -12.07
CA GLU A 149 1.37 -12.24 -13.35
C GLU A 149 2.41 -11.14 -13.15
N LEU A 150 2.09 -10.15 -12.31
CA LEU A 150 2.97 -9.03 -11.99
C LEU A 150 4.29 -9.48 -11.33
N LEU A 151 4.23 -10.40 -10.37
CA LEU A 151 5.42 -10.98 -9.75
C LEU A 151 6.26 -11.78 -10.76
N ALA A 152 5.62 -12.55 -11.63
CA ALA A 152 6.31 -13.29 -12.68
C ALA A 152 7.04 -12.37 -13.67
N GLU A 153 6.50 -11.18 -13.96
CA GLU A 153 7.22 -10.16 -14.71
C GLU A 153 8.42 -9.62 -13.92
N MET A 154 8.20 -9.18 -12.68
CA MET A 154 9.26 -8.58 -11.87
C MET A 154 10.42 -9.55 -11.62
N TYR A 155 10.18 -10.83 -11.32
CA TYR A 155 11.26 -11.81 -11.19
C TYR A 155 11.97 -12.09 -12.51
N ALA A 156 11.25 -12.07 -13.65
CA ALA A 156 11.87 -12.27 -14.96
C ALA A 156 12.75 -11.09 -15.42
N GLU A 157 12.55 -9.90 -14.85
CA GLU A 157 13.43 -8.73 -15.05
C GLU A 157 14.72 -8.83 -14.22
N GLY A 158 14.73 -9.68 -13.19
CA GLY A 158 15.91 -9.92 -12.35
C GLY A 158 16.85 -10.96 -12.96
N GLU A 159 18.14 -10.84 -12.64
CA GLU A 159 19.18 -11.77 -13.10
C GLU A 159 19.77 -12.61 -11.95
N GLU A 160 19.36 -12.38 -10.71
CA GLU A 160 19.90 -13.10 -9.56
C GLU A 160 19.39 -14.55 -9.54
N PRO A 161 20.18 -15.51 -9.02
CA PRO A 161 19.72 -16.90 -8.89
C PRO A 161 18.41 -17.03 -8.11
N SER A 162 18.21 -16.20 -7.08
CA SER A 162 16.96 -16.16 -6.31
C SER A 162 15.76 -15.72 -7.13
N ASP A 163 15.94 -14.79 -8.09
CA ASP A 163 14.85 -14.36 -8.96
C ASP A 163 14.39 -15.51 -9.88
N HIS A 164 15.33 -16.32 -10.38
CA HIS A 164 14.99 -17.48 -11.19
C HIS A 164 14.27 -18.57 -10.39
N GLU A 165 14.62 -18.78 -9.12
CA GLU A 165 13.92 -19.69 -8.23
C GLU A 165 12.48 -19.22 -7.97
N SER A 166 12.31 -17.96 -7.58
CA SER A 166 10.99 -17.35 -7.36
C SER A 166 10.13 -17.32 -8.63
N LEU A 167 10.75 -17.08 -9.80
CA LEU A 167 10.08 -17.13 -11.09
C LEU A 167 9.57 -18.55 -11.41
N GLU A 168 10.35 -19.60 -11.10
CA GLU A 168 9.92 -20.98 -11.31
C GLU A 168 8.68 -21.32 -10.50
N GLU A 169 8.70 -20.92 -9.23
CA GLU A 169 7.62 -21.15 -8.29
C GLU A 169 6.34 -20.41 -8.73
N ILE A 170 6.43 -19.12 -9.02
CA ILE A 170 5.27 -18.30 -9.35
C ILE A 170 4.64 -18.72 -10.69
N LEU A 171 5.44 -19.13 -11.68
CA LEU A 171 4.93 -19.70 -12.93
C LEU A 171 4.22 -21.03 -12.68
N GLY A 172 4.65 -21.81 -11.69
CA GLY A 172 3.97 -23.03 -11.26
C GLY A 172 2.58 -22.73 -10.71
N ARG A 173 2.48 -21.79 -9.77
CA ARG A 173 1.20 -21.33 -9.21
C ARG A 173 0.28 -20.79 -10.31
N TRP A 174 0.81 -20.01 -11.26
CA TRP A 174 0.03 -19.51 -12.40
C TRP A 174 -0.53 -20.66 -13.27
N ALA A 175 0.30 -21.68 -13.57
CA ALA A 175 -0.12 -22.81 -14.39
C ALA A 175 -1.25 -23.63 -13.76
N GLU A 176 -1.28 -23.72 -12.42
CA GLU A 176 -2.33 -24.38 -11.66
C GLU A 176 -3.64 -23.59 -11.70
N GLN A 177 -3.57 -22.26 -11.61
CA GLN A 177 -4.75 -21.41 -11.57
C GLN A 177 -5.36 -21.06 -12.93
N THR A 178 -4.56 -21.05 -13.99
CA THR A 178 -5.08 -20.75 -15.33
C THR A 178 -6.00 -21.87 -15.82
N LYS A 179 -7.17 -21.49 -16.34
CA LYS A 179 -8.13 -22.40 -16.98
C LYS A 179 -7.86 -22.60 -18.47
N ASP A 180 -7.02 -21.74 -19.06
CA ASP A 180 -6.64 -21.89 -20.46
C ASP A 180 -5.54 -22.95 -20.60
N GLY A 181 -5.87 -24.03 -21.32
CA GLY A 181 -4.92 -25.09 -21.60
C GLY A 181 -3.74 -24.64 -22.46
N GLN A 182 -3.89 -23.62 -23.31
CA GLN A 182 -2.76 -23.07 -24.07
C GLN A 182 -1.82 -22.30 -23.16
N THR A 183 -2.31 -21.34 -22.37
CA THR A 183 -1.51 -20.64 -21.36
C THR A 183 -0.83 -21.63 -20.42
N ARG A 184 -1.54 -22.64 -19.89
CA ARG A 184 -0.95 -23.66 -19.02
C ARG A 184 0.25 -24.35 -19.66
N ARG A 185 0.11 -24.78 -20.92
CA ARG A 185 1.22 -25.42 -21.66
C ARG A 185 2.39 -24.45 -21.87
N GLN A 186 2.13 -23.19 -22.23
CA GLN A 186 3.19 -22.19 -22.39
C GLN A 186 3.96 -21.96 -21.08
N LEU A 187 3.25 -21.89 -19.95
CA LEU A 187 3.87 -21.77 -18.62
C LEU A 187 4.71 -22.99 -18.27
N MET A 188 4.22 -24.21 -18.53
CA MET A 188 4.99 -25.45 -18.33
C MET A 188 6.28 -25.48 -19.16
N VAL A 189 6.22 -25.07 -20.43
CA VAL A 189 7.40 -24.97 -21.30
C VAL A 189 8.39 -23.92 -20.76
N ARG A 190 7.89 -22.75 -20.33
CA ARG A 190 8.73 -21.69 -19.75
C ARG A 190 9.42 -22.16 -18.47
N ARG A 191 8.71 -22.86 -17.58
CA ARG A 191 9.29 -23.47 -16.36
C ARG A 191 10.37 -24.51 -16.69
N ALA A 192 10.12 -25.38 -17.67
CA ALA A 192 11.10 -26.36 -18.10
C ALA A 192 12.39 -25.70 -18.62
N ALA A 193 12.26 -24.64 -19.43
CA ALA A 193 13.41 -23.89 -19.92
C ALA A 193 14.21 -23.25 -18.77
N LEU A 194 13.51 -22.64 -17.80
CA LEU A 194 14.11 -22.01 -16.63
C LEU A 194 14.90 -23.03 -15.78
N ARG A 195 14.31 -24.21 -15.54
CA ARG A 195 14.96 -25.32 -14.82
C ARG A 195 16.22 -25.82 -15.50
N MET A 196 16.20 -25.98 -16.82
CA MET A 196 17.37 -26.43 -17.58
C MET A 196 18.49 -25.38 -17.61
N GLN A 197 18.13 -24.11 -17.83
CA GLN A 197 19.10 -23.06 -18.11
C GLN A 197 19.73 -22.46 -16.86
N PHE A 198 18.94 -22.26 -15.80
CA PHE A 198 19.36 -21.50 -14.63
C PHE A 198 19.42 -22.33 -13.36
N LEU A 199 18.52 -23.31 -13.19
CA LEU A 199 18.43 -24.08 -11.94
C LEU A 199 19.17 -25.43 -11.96
N GLY A 200 19.70 -25.86 -13.11
CA GLY A 200 20.40 -27.14 -13.25
C GLY A 200 19.51 -28.39 -13.08
N ASP A 201 18.18 -28.24 -13.09
CA ASP A 201 17.21 -29.32 -12.94
C ASP A 201 16.75 -29.85 -14.31
N ALA A 202 17.64 -30.56 -15.00
CA ALA A 202 17.35 -31.14 -16.31
C ALA A 202 16.27 -32.23 -16.24
N PHE A 203 16.19 -32.99 -15.15
CA PHE A 203 15.20 -34.05 -14.98
C PHE A 203 13.79 -33.47 -14.82
N GLY A 204 13.60 -32.52 -13.92
CA GLY A 204 12.30 -31.89 -13.72
C GLY A 204 11.83 -31.11 -14.95
N ALA A 205 12.74 -30.56 -15.75
CA ALA A 205 12.40 -29.98 -17.04
C ALA A 205 11.83 -30.98 -18.04
N VAL A 206 12.45 -32.17 -18.17
CA VAL A 206 11.96 -33.24 -19.05
C VAL A 206 10.58 -33.73 -18.59
N ASP A 207 10.37 -33.87 -17.28
CA ASP A 207 9.08 -34.25 -16.72
C ASP A 207 7.96 -33.26 -17.08
N LEU A 208 8.23 -31.95 -16.95
CA LEU A 208 7.29 -30.89 -17.36
C LEU A 208 6.98 -30.94 -18.85
N LEU A 209 7.98 -31.14 -19.71
CA LEU A 209 7.77 -31.26 -21.15
C LEU A 209 6.97 -32.53 -21.52
N GLY A 210 7.18 -33.63 -20.80
CA GLY A 210 6.39 -34.85 -20.95
C GLY A 210 4.89 -34.63 -20.68
N GLN A 211 4.56 -33.84 -19.65
CA GLN A 211 3.16 -33.49 -19.33
C GLN A 211 2.49 -32.60 -20.40
N VAL A 212 3.28 -31.84 -21.18
CA VAL A 212 2.77 -30.98 -22.27
C VAL A 212 2.48 -31.78 -23.54
N LEU A 213 3.21 -32.87 -23.77
CA LEU A 213 3.14 -33.71 -24.98
C LEU A 213 2.15 -34.88 -24.88
N GLY A 214 1.84 -35.33 -23.66
CA GLY A 214 0.85 -36.37 -23.37
C GLY A 214 -0.58 -35.83 -23.34
#